data_AF-A0A2Z5KB64-F1
#
_entry.id   AF-A0A2Z5KB64-F1
#
_cell.length_a   1.000
_cell.length_b   1.000
_cell.length_c   1.000
_cell.angle_alpha   90.00
_cell.angle_beta   90.00
_cell.angle_gamma   90.00
#
_symmetry.space_group_name_H-M   'P 1'
#
loop_
_entity.id
_entity.type
_entity.pdbx_description
1 polymer ?
#
loop_
_entity_poly.entity_id
_entity_poly.type
_entity_poly.pdbx_seq_one_letter_code
_entity_poly.pdbx_strand_id
1 'polypeptide(L)'
;MAEDVFKALADPTRRRILDELVERDGQSLFEICTRLVTKHGLGLSRQAISQHLAVLESAGLVVTRREGRYKFHDLNTEPLERIMTRWLRPDPPEDTP
;
A
#
# COMPACT_ATOMS: atom_id res chain seq x y z
N MET A 1 -8.01 13.03 11.85
CA MET A 1 -9.05 12.35 11.05
C MET A 1 -8.31 11.40 10.15
N ALA A 2 -8.38 10.09 10.39
CA ALA A 2 -7.72 9.11 9.53
C ALA A 2 -8.16 9.37 8.08
N GLU A 3 -7.22 9.41 7.14
CA GLU A 3 -7.60 9.55 5.74
C GLU A 3 -8.47 8.36 5.35
N ASP A 4 -9.54 8.63 4.61
CA ASP A 4 -10.47 7.59 4.19
C ASP A 4 -9.73 6.59 3.28
N VAL A 5 -9.73 5.31 3.66
CA VAL A 5 -9.08 4.22 2.93
C VAL A 5 -9.49 4.20 1.46
N PHE A 6 -10.76 4.46 1.15
CA PHE A 6 -11.23 4.50 -0.24
C PHE A 6 -10.69 5.71 -0.99
N LYS A 7 -10.59 6.87 -0.32
CA LYS A 7 -9.96 8.06 -0.91
C LYS A 7 -8.47 7.82 -1.17
N ALA A 8 -7.77 7.13 -0.28
CA ALA A 8 -6.40 6.70 -0.50
C ALA A 8 -6.31 5.74 -1.72
N LEU A 9 -7.21 4.77 -1.85
CA LEU A 9 -7.18 3.84 -2.98
C LEU A 9 -7.64 4.43 -4.33
N ALA A 10 -8.35 5.55 -4.34
CA ALA A 10 -8.88 6.15 -5.57
C ALA A 10 -7.76 6.53 -6.58
N ASP A 11 -6.57 6.87 -6.10
CA ASP A 11 -5.45 7.28 -6.96
C ASP A 11 -4.72 6.06 -7.54
N PRO A 12 -4.50 6.00 -8.86
CA PRO A 12 -3.84 4.87 -9.51
C PRO A 12 -2.38 4.71 -9.10
N THR A 13 -1.64 5.80 -8.85
CA THR A 13 -0.24 5.74 -8.39
C THR A 13 -0.17 5.11 -7.01
N ARG A 14 -1.09 5.46 -6.10
CA ARG A 14 -1.16 4.85 -4.77
C ARG A 14 -1.44 3.35 -4.85
N ARG A 15 -2.33 2.92 -5.75
CA ARG A 15 -2.54 1.48 -6.02
C ARG A 15 -1.28 0.80 -6.55
N ARG A 16 -0.55 1.40 -7.48
CA ARG A 16 0.73 0.85 -7.96
C ARG A 16 1.79 0.73 -6.86
N ILE A 17 1.87 1.69 -5.95
CA ILE A 17 2.77 1.59 -4.78
C ILE A 17 2.39 0.39 -3.92
N LEU A 18 1.10 0.17 -3.68
CA LEU A 18 0.62 -0.98 -2.92
C LEU A 18 0.88 -2.29 -3.66
N ASP A 19 0.66 -2.35 -4.98
CA ASP A 19 0.99 -3.53 -5.80
C ASP A 19 2.48 -3.91 -5.66
N GLU A 20 3.39 -2.92 -5.65
CA GLU A 20 4.81 -3.16 -5.44
C GLU A 20 5.14 -3.66 -4.02
N LEU A 21 4.42 -3.19 -3.00
CA LEU A 21 4.57 -3.66 -1.63
C LEU A 21 3.97 -5.05 -1.40
N VAL A 22 2.91 -5.41 -2.13
CA VAL A 22 2.37 -6.78 -2.19
C VAL A 22 3.41 -7.74 -2.76
N GLU A 23 4.06 -7.36 -3.85
CA GLU A 23 5.09 -8.21 -4.46
C GLU A 23 6.36 -8.32 -3.62
N ARG A 24 6.77 -7.22 -2.99
CA ARG A 24 7.94 -7.19 -2.10
C ARG A 24 7.71 -6.21 -0.98
N ASP A 25 7.63 -6.74 0.23
CA ASP A 25 7.47 -5.91 1.40
C ASP A 25 8.81 -5.33 1.91
N GLY A 26 8.73 -4.40 2.86
CA GLY A 26 9.92 -3.92 3.56
C GLY A 26 10.90 -3.15 2.69
N GLN A 27 10.39 -2.23 1.89
CA GLN A 27 11.17 -1.49 0.90
C GLN A 27 11.47 -0.06 1.35
N SER A 28 12.69 0.40 1.07
CA SER A 28 13.03 1.81 1.22
C SER A 28 12.36 2.65 0.13
N LEU A 29 12.21 3.95 0.39
CA LEU A 29 11.70 4.90 -0.62
C LEU A 29 12.49 4.84 -1.94
N PHE A 30 13.80 4.60 -1.87
CA PHE A 30 14.62 4.46 -3.07
C PHE A 30 14.24 3.22 -3.89
N GLU A 31 14.12 2.07 -3.22
CA GLU A 31 13.73 0.82 -3.88
C GLU A 31 12.34 0.90 -4.51
N ILE A 32 11.36 1.50 -3.81
CA ILE A 32 10.01 1.72 -4.34
C ILE A 32 10.09 2.56 -5.62
N CYS A 33 10.80 3.70 -5.60
CA CYS A 33 10.96 4.53 -6.79
C CYS A 33 11.60 3.75 -7.95
N THR A 34 12.68 2.98 -7.69
CA THR A 34 13.34 2.19 -8.72
C THR A 34 12.40 1.15 -9.34
N ARG A 35 11.59 0.46 -8.52
CA ARG A 35 10.64 -0.54 -9.01
C ARG A 35 9.50 0.08 -9.80
N LEU A 36 8.93 1.18 -9.32
CA LEU A 36 7.88 1.91 -10.06
C LEU A 36 8.36 2.35 -11.46
N VAL A 37 9.61 2.80 -11.59
CA VAL A 37 10.19 3.14 -12.90
C VAL A 37 10.38 1.89 -13.76
N THR A 38 10.99 0.85 -13.20
CA THR A 38 11.41 -0.35 -13.97
C THR A 38 10.25 -1.28 -14.35
N LYS A 39 9.22 -1.40 -13.51
CA LYS A 39 8.07 -2.29 -13.72
C LYS A 39 6.84 -1.60 -14.26
N HIS A 40 6.61 -0.35 -13.86
CA HIS A 40 5.40 0.39 -14.22
C HIS A 40 5.65 1.58 -15.14
N GLY A 41 6.90 1.87 -15.51
CA GLY A 41 7.24 3.03 -16.34
C GLY A 41 6.94 4.39 -15.67
N LEU A 42 6.75 4.41 -14.35
CA LEU A 42 6.33 5.58 -13.59
C LEU A 42 7.55 6.41 -13.14
N GLY A 43 7.93 7.39 -13.96
CA GLY A 43 9.01 8.35 -13.70
C GLY A 43 8.65 9.49 -12.77
N LEU A 44 7.98 9.21 -11.63
CA LEU A 44 7.63 10.25 -10.66
C LEU A 44 8.83 10.68 -9.81
N SER A 45 8.82 11.93 -9.36
CA SER A 45 9.85 12.43 -8.45
C SER A 45 9.77 11.71 -7.09
N ARG A 46 10.91 11.56 -6.42
CA ARG A 46 10.97 11.00 -5.07
C ARG A 46 10.07 11.75 -4.09
N GLN A 47 9.93 13.06 -4.25
CA GLN A 47 9.03 13.87 -3.42
C GLN A 47 7.56 13.52 -3.66
N ALA A 48 7.15 13.33 -4.91
CA ALA A 48 5.79 12.92 -5.25
C ALA A 48 5.47 11.54 -4.65
N ILE A 49 6.38 10.56 -4.83
CA ILE A 49 6.21 9.23 -4.22
C ILE A 49 6.14 9.31 -2.69
N SER A 50 6.98 10.15 -2.06
CA SER A 50 6.92 10.36 -0.61
C SER A 50 5.59 10.94 -0.14
N GLN A 51 4.96 11.83 -0.93
CA GLN A 51 3.62 12.35 -0.59
C GLN A 51 2.55 11.27 -0.71
N HIS A 52 2.60 10.45 -1.77
CA HIS A 52 1.70 9.30 -1.90
C HIS A 52 1.84 8.31 -0.73
N LEU A 53 3.07 8.00 -0.31
CA LEU A 53 3.33 7.15 0.85
C LEU A 53 2.81 7.78 2.15
N ALA A 54 2.93 9.09 2.34
CA ALA A 54 2.39 9.76 3.51
C ALA A 54 0.85 9.65 3.59
N VAL A 55 0.17 9.70 2.44
CA VAL A 55 -1.29 9.48 2.36
C VAL A 55 -1.65 8.03 2.68
N LEU A 56 -0.90 7.07 2.14
CA LEU A 56 -1.10 5.65 2.43
C LEU A 56 -0.83 5.33 3.91
N GLU A 57 0.19 5.92 4.51
CA GLU A 57 0.53 5.82 5.93
C GLU A 57 -0.58 6.43 6.81
N SER A 58 -1.12 7.59 6.42
CA SER A 58 -2.22 8.25 7.13
C SER A 58 -3.57 7.51 7.02
N ALA A 59 -3.76 6.74 5.94
CA ALA A 59 -4.89 5.82 5.78
C ALA A 59 -4.64 4.44 6.44
N GLY A 60 -3.44 4.21 6.98
CA GLY A 60 -3.05 2.97 7.63
C GLY A 60 -2.78 1.81 6.66
N LEU A 61 -2.72 2.05 5.36
CA LEU A 61 -2.45 1.03 4.33
C LEU A 61 -0.96 0.69 4.19
N VAL A 62 -0.10 1.55 4.74
CA VAL A 62 1.34 1.35 4.81
C VAL A 62 1.78 1.62 6.24
N VAL A 63 2.58 0.73 6.81
CA VAL A 63 3.29 0.96 8.06
C VAL A 63 4.76 1.18 7.78
N THR A 64 5.44 1.85 8.70
CA THR A 64 6.84 2.20 8.49
C THR A 64 7.69 1.82 9.68
N ARG A 65 8.86 1.25 9.40
CA ARG A 65 9.86 0.89 10.41
C ARG A 65 11.21 1.54 10.08
N ARG A 66 11.97 1.84 11.13
CA ARG A 66 13.32 2.38 10.99
C ARG A 66 14.34 1.33 11.38
N GLU A 67 15.29 1.09 10.49
CA GLU A 67 16.44 0.24 10.74
C GLU A 67 17.72 1.00 10.38
N GLY A 68 18.46 1.38 11.41
CA GLY A 68 19.60 2.28 11.30
C GLY A 68 19.19 3.62 10.68
N ARG A 69 19.74 3.94 9.49
CA ARG A 69 19.48 5.18 8.77
C ARG A 69 18.34 5.09 7.76
N TYR A 70 17.76 3.90 7.58
CA TYR A 70 16.77 3.65 6.54
C TYR A 70 15.36 3.60 7.12
N LYS A 71 14.40 4.17 6.38
CA LYS A 71 12.96 4.04 6.62
C LYS A 71 12.44 3.03 5.60
N PHE A 72 11.92 1.92 6.10
CA PHE A 72 11.26 0.88 5.32
C PHE A 72 9.75 1.05 5.40
N HIS A 73 9.07 0.70 4.32
CA HIS A 73 7.62 0.77 4.17
C HIS A 73 7.15 -0.65 3.95
N ASP A 74 6.18 -1.03 4.77
CA ASP A 74 5.56 -2.35 4.72
C ASP A 74 4.05 -2.20 4.46
N LEU A 75 3.45 -3.13 3.72
CA LEU A 75 2.02 -3.15 3.44
C LEU A 75 1.24 -3.45 4.73
N ASN A 76 0.13 -2.76 4.93
CA ASN A 76 -0.83 -3.10 5.97
C ASN A 76 -2.23 -3.29 5.38
N THR A 77 -2.69 -4.54 5.33
CA THR A 77 -4.02 -4.92 4.82
C THR A 77 -5.12 -4.81 5.86
N GLU A 78 -4.78 -4.65 7.14
CA GLU A 78 -5.73 -4.63 8.25
C GLU A 78 -6.90 -3.64 8.04
N PRO A 79 -6.71 -2.40 7.53
CA PRO A 79 -7.83 -1.51 7.27
C PRO A 79 -8.83 -2.05 6.23
N LEU A 80 -8.34 -2.77 5.22
CA LEU A 80 -9.19 -3.38 4.20
C LEU A 80 -9.91 -4.60 4.74
N GLU A 81 -9.21 -5.47 5.46
CA GLU A 81 -9.80 -6.65 6.09
C GLU A 81 -10.96 -6.29 7.04
N ARG A 82 -10.82 -5.21 7.82
CA ARG A 82 -11.91 -4.69 8.67
C ARG A 82 -13.13 -4.24 7.87
N ILE A 83 -12.94 -3.65 6.69
CA ILE A 83 -14.04 -3.24 5.82
C ILE A 83 -14.70 -4.47 5.20
N MET A 84 -13.88 -5.43 4.73
CA MET A 84 -14.36 -6.67 4.12
C MET A 84 -15.20 -7.48 5.12
N THR A 85 -14.70 -7.72 6.33
CA THR A 85 -15.44 -8.44 7.39
C THR A 85 -16.73 -7.75 7.83
N ARG A 86 -16.84 -6.43 7.67
CA ARG A 86 -18.05 -5.68 8.03
C ARG A 86 -19.18 -5.84 7.00
N TRP A 87 -18.84 -5.92 5.71
CA TRP A 87 -19.82 -5.80 4.62
C TRP A 87 -19.89 -7.01 3.69
N LEU A 88 -18.76 -7.68 3.46
CA LEU A 88 -18.72 -8.92 2.70
C LEU A 88 -19.00 -10.06 3.67
N ARG A 89 -20.08 -10.79 3.42
CA ARG A 89 -20.25 -12.10 4.05
C ARG A 89 -19.17 -13.02 3.48
N PRO A 90 -18.49 -13.83 4.30
CA PRO A 90 -17.66 -14.90 3.76
C PRO A 90 -18.53 -15.76 2.85
N ASP A 91 -17.98 -16.19 1.72
CA ASP A 91 -18.66 -17.16 0.87
C ASP A 91 -19.01 -18.38 1.76
N PRO A 92 -20.25 -18.91 1.67
CA PRO A 92 -20.55 -20.17 2.32
C PRO A 92 -19.49 -21.19 1.86
N PRO A 93 -18.99 -22.08 2.74
CA PRO A 93 -18.04 -23.09 2.32
C PRO A 93 -18.59 -23.79 1.09
N GLU A 94 -17.79 -23.86 0.03
CA GLU A 94 -18.13 -24.60 -1.17
C GLU A 94 -18.39 -26.04 -0.74
N ASP A 95 -19.66 -26.44 -0.67
CA ASP A 95 -20.05 -27.84 -0.51
C ASP A 95 -19.45 -28.59 -1.69
N THR A 96 -18.30 -29.20 -1.45
CA THR A 96 -17.65 -30.10 -2.40
C THR A 96 -18.53 -31.35 -2.46
N PRO A 97 -19.08 -31.71 -3.64
CA PRO A 97 -19.89 -32.91 -3.79
C PRO A 97 -19.11 -34.21 -3.60
#